data_AF-A0A922JQE2-F1
#
_entry.id   AF-A0A922JQE2-F1
#
_cell.length_a   1.000
_cell.length_b   1.000
_cell.length_c   1.000
_cell.angle_alpha   90.00
_cell.angle_beta   90.00
_cell.angle_gamma   90.00
#
_symmetry.space_group_name_H-M   'P 1'
#
loop_
_entity.id
_entity.type
_entity.pdbx_description
1 polymer ?
#
loop_
_entity_poly.entity_id
_entity_poly.type
_entity_poly.pdbx_seq_one_letter_code
_entity_poly.pdbx_strand_id
1 'polypeptide(L)'
;MAESDTRKQLLTLIRDFASEKSQEERRVIGLKKRIEEVRSELDVANAELEDAKRAKETVEQELRGYEVENALNDHSIQTLDARICLIQDEISSVGSDLDALKVKEGASRDEFIGQMSEAEHKHAEEVTEVALKTMEDTLSHTISQISKEEEECQAEQDIQKKFQQELVDHEKKVSLMEVILKETKALQDMTRQTSELEVTCASLGEELQRRCACPSCHLDNVEALGKLLQ
;
A
#
# COMPACT_ATOMS: atom_id res chain seq x y z
N MET A 1 43.23 -156.60 18.19
CA MET A 1 42.58 -155.58 17.33
C MET A 1 41.86 -154.50 18.15
N ALA A 2 41.18 -154.82 19.26
CA ALA A 2 40.44 -153.84 20.09
C ALA A 2 41.27 -152.71 20.73
N GLU A 3 42.51 -152.99 21.15
CA GLU A 3 43.40 -152.00 21.82
C GLU A 3 43.91 -150.89 20.88
N SER A 4 43.92 -151.17 19.56
CA SER A 4 44.25 -150.19 18.54
C SER A 4 43.13 -149.17 18.30
N ASP A 5 41.87 -149.51 18.60
CA ASP A 5 40.72 -148.63 18.35
C ASP A 5 40.47 -147.67 19.49
N THR A 6 40.64 -148.08 20.75
CA THR A 6 40.57 -147.19 21.93
C THR A 6 41.64 -146.10 21.88
N ARG A 7 42.86 -146.44 21.44
CA ARG A 7 43.95 -145.47 21.28
C ARG A 7 43.65 -144.44 20.19
N LYS A 8 43.00 -144.84 19.10
CA LYS A 8 42.53 -143.94 18.04
C LYS A 8 41.41 -143.02 18.54
N GLN A 9 40.44 -143.55 19.30
CA GLN A 9 39.36 -142.75 19.90
C GLN A 9 39.89 -141.66 20.84
N LEU A 10 40.85 -141.98 21.72
CA LEU A 10 41.48 -140.99 22.60
C LEU A 10 42.20 -139.89 21.81
N LEU A 11 42.93 -140.25 20.75
CA LEU A 11 43.61 -139.28 19.89
C LEU A 11 42.62 -138.38 19.14
N THR A 12 41.46 -138.90 18.74
CA THR A 12 40.37 -138.10 18.15
C THR A 12 39.81 -137.10 19.15
N LEU A 13 39.47 -137.53 20.38
CA LEU A 13 38.98 -136.64 21.45
C LEU A 13 39.97 -135.51 21.78
N ILE A 14 41.27 -135.81 21.84
CA ILE A 14 42.31 -134.79 22.06
C ILE A 14 42.34 -133.78 20.91
N ARG A 15 42.24 -134.26 19.66
CA ARG A 15 42.21 -133.39 18.48
C ARG A 15 40.95 -132.51 18.47
N ASP A 16 39.80 -133.09 18.76
CA ASP A 16 38.52 -132.39 18.80
C ASP A 16 38.55 -131.30 19.89
N PHE A 17 38.98 -131.64 21.11
CA PHE A 17 39.17 -130.67 22.19
C PHE A 17 40.14 -129.55 21.83
N ALA A 18 41.28 -129.86 21.20
CA ALA A 18 42.24 -128.85 20.76
C ALA A 18 41.65 -127.93 19.67
N SER A 19 40.86 -128.50 18.76
CA SER A 19 40.19 -127.73 17.70
C SER A 19 39.09 -126.81 18.26
N GLU A 20 38.28 -127.31 19.19
CA GLU A 20 37.22 -126.55 19.87
C GLU A 20 37.82 -125.44 20.73
N LYS A 21 38.88 -125.73 21.51
CA LYS A 21 39.62 -124.72 22.27
C LYS A 21 40.16 -123.61 21.38
N SER A 22 40.79 -123.95 20.25
CA SER A 22 41.29 -122.96 19.28
C SER A 22 40.17 -122.12 18.66
N GLN A 23 39.01 -122.73 18.40
CA GLN A 23 37.84 -122.04 17.88
C GLN A 23 37.25 -121.08 18.91
N GLU A 24 37.16 -121.51 20.16
CA GLU A 24 36.66 -120.70 21.27
C GLU A 24 37.59 -119.50 21.54
N GLU A 25 38.90 -119.71 21.57
CA GLU A 25 39.88 -118.63 21.72
C GLU A 25 39.75 -117.59 20.59
N ARG A 26 39.58 -118.03 19.34
CA ARG A 26 39.30 -117.13 18.20
C ARG A 26 37.99 -116.37 18.38
N ARG A 27 36.93 -117.03 18.87
CA ARG A 27 35.64 -116.38 19.16
C ARG A 27 35.78 -115.31 20.23
N VAL A 28 36.51 -115.60 21.31
CA VAL A 28 36.78 -114.64 22.41
C VAL A 28 37.58 -113.44 21.90
N ILE A 29 38.62 -113.66 21.08
CA ILE A 29 39.38 -112.56 20.47
C ILE A 29 38.48 -111.68 19.59
N GLY A 30 37.62 -112.29 18.76
CA GLY A 30 36.65 -111.56 17.94
C GLY A 30 35.67 -110.73 18.76
N LEU A 31 35.13 -111.30 19.85
CA LEU A 31 34.24 -110.58 20.76
C LEU A 31 34.95 -109.42 21.45
N LYS A 32 36.20 -109.59 21.88
CA LYS A 32 37.00 -108.50 22.49
C LYS A 32 37.21 -107.34 21.52
N LYS A 33 37.55 -107.62 20.25
CA LYS A 33 37.72 -106.58 19.21
C LYS A 33 36.42 -105.81 19.01
N ARG A 34 35.29 -106.51 18.94
CA ARG A 34 33.97 -105.92 18.76
C ARG A 34 33.51 -105.11 19.98
N ILE A 35 33.87 -105.51 21.20
CA ILE A 35 33.63 -104.71 22.42
C ILE A 35 34.40 -103.40 22.35
N GLU A 36 35.65 -103.41 21.88
CA GLU A 36 36.46 -102.21 21.76
C GLU A 36 35.97 -101.26 20.66
N GLU A 37 35.55 -101.81 19.51
CA GLU A 37 34.91 -101.04 18.43
C GLU A 37 33.65 -100.32 18.93
N VAL A 38 32.75 -101.05 19.60
CA VAL A 38 31.51 -100.47 20.16
C VAL A 38 31.80 -99.42 21.24
N ARG A 39 32.85 -99.60 22.05
CA ARG A 39 33.26 -98.56 23.02
C ARG A 39 33.72 -97.29 22.34
N SER A 40 34.55 -97.40 21.29
CA SER A 40 34.99 -96.24 20.51
C SER A 40 33.82 -95.54 19.83
N GLU A 41 32.86 -96.28 19.29
CA GLU A 41 31.63 -95.73 18.70
C GLU A 41 30.78 -94.99 19.75
N LEU A 42 30.67 -95.55 20.97
CA LEU A 42 29.97 -94.93 22.08
C LEU A 42 30.62 -93.60 22.52
N ASP A 43 31.95 -93.56 22.59
CA ASP A 43 32.69 -92.35 22.98
C ASP A 43 32.51 -91.24 21.93
N VAL A 44 32.55 -91.57 20.64
CA VAL A 44 32.27 -90.62 19.54
C VAL A 44 30.83 -90.11 19.61
N ALA A 45 29.85 -91.01 19.75
CA ALA A 45 28.44 -90.63 19.85
C ALA A 45 28.17 -89.74 21.08
N ASN A 46 28.84 -89.98 22.21
CA ASN A 46 28.75 -89.12 23.39
C ASN A 46 29.34 -87.74 23.14
N ALA A 47 30.48 -87.63 22.46
CA ALA A 47 31.06 -86.34 22.11
C ALA A 47 30.13 -85.51 21.19
N GLU A 48 29.58 -86.15 20.16
CA GLU A 48 28.60 -85.52 19.25
C GLU A 48 27.33 -85.07 19.99
N LEU A 49 26.85 -85.87 20.96
CA LEU A 49 25.70 -85.52 21.78
C LEU A 49 25.97 -84.28 22.66
N GLU A 50 27.14 -84.19 23.28
CA GLU A 50 27.51 -83.02 24.08
C GLU A 50 27.71 -81.76 23.21
N ASP A 51 28.22 -81.90 22.00
CA ASP A 51 28.30 -80.80 21.02
C ASP A 51 26.90 -80.32 20.61
N ALA A 52 25.98 -81.25 20.33
CA ALA A 52 24.59 -80.93 20.01
C ALA A 52 23.85 -80.25 21.17
N LYS A 53 24.09 -80.67 22.42
CA LYS A 53 23.54 -80.02 23.62
C LYS A 53 24.02 -78.59 23.75
N ARG A 54 25.34 -78.35 23.57
CA ARG A 54 25.90 -77.00 23.62
C ARG A 54 25.33 -76.10 22.53
N ALA A 55 25.24 -76.60 21.29
CA ALA A 55 24.64 -75.85 20.19
C ALA A 55 23.16 -75.52 20.47
N LYS A 56 22.40 -76.49 21.00
CA LYS A 56 21.01 -76.28 21.41
C LYS A 56 20.90 -75.18 22.48
N GLU A 57 21.74 -75.21 23.51
CA GLU A 57 21.74 -74.19 24.57
C GLU A 57 22.02 -72.79 24.03
N THR A 58 22.93 -72.65 23.07
CA THR A 58 23.20 -71.36 22.41
C THR A 58 21.97 -70.84 21.66
N VAL A 59 21.34 -71.67 20.83
CA VAL A 59 20.13 -71.27 20.07
C VAL A 59 18.98 -70.92 21.01
N GLU A 60 18.79 -71.67 22.11
CA GLU A 60 17.76 -71.36 23.10
C GLU A 60 18.03 -70.04 23.83
N GLN A 61 19.28 -69.67 24.07
CA GLN A 61 19.63 -68.37 24.64
C GLN A 61 19.34 -67.22 23.67
N GLU A 62 19.68 -67.37 22.39
CA GLU A 62 19.37 -66.39 21.35
C GLU A 62 17.85 -66.22 21.18
N LEU A 63 17.10 -67.32 21.15
CA LEU A 63 15.63 -67.29 21.05
C LEU A 63 15.01 -66.52 22.22
N ARG A 64 15.45 -66.78 23.46
CA ARG A 64 15.00 -66.02 24.64
C ARG A 64 15.35 -64.53 24.53
N GLY A 65 16.50 -64.20 23.94
CA GLY A 65 16.89 -62.82 23.66
C GLY A 65 15.88 -62.12 22.73
N TYR A 66 15.53 -62.77 21.61
CA TYR A 66 14.55 -62.24 20.66
C TYR A 66 13.13 -62.16 21.26
N GLU A 67 12.73 -63.10 22.11
CA GLU A 67 11.44 -63.05 22.80
C GLU A 67 11.32 -61.81 23.69
N VAL A 68 12.38 -61.47 24.43
CA VAL A 68 12.41 -60.27 25.27
C VAL A 68 12.42 -59.00 24.41
N GLU A 69 13.21 -58.96 23.34
CA GLU A 69 13.24 -57.83 22.42
C GLU A 69 11.86 -57.58 21.78
N ASN A 70 11.18 -58.64 21.35
CA ASN A 70 9.83 -58.56 20.81
C ASN A 70 8.84 -58.01 21.84
N ALA A 71 8.89 -58.48 23.09
CA ALA A 71 8.01 -57.97 24.15
C ALA A 71 8.23 -56.46 24.43
N LEU A 72 9.48 -55.98 24.38
CA LEU A 72 9.81 -54.56 24.52
C LEU A 72 9.30 -53.73 23.33
N ASN A 73 9.41 -54.26 22.11
CA ASN A 73 8.89 -53.63 20.90
C ASN A 73 7.37 -53.55 20.94
N ASP A 74 6.68 -54.62 21.35
CA ASP A 74 5.22 -54.64 21.49
C ASP A 74 4.74 -53.58 22.49
N HIS A 75 5.42 -53.44 23.64
CA HIS A 75 5.09 -52.40 24.62
C HIS A 75 5.31 -50.98 24.05
N SER A 76 6.38 -50.80 23.27
CA SER A 76 6.67 -49.52 22.62
C SER A 76 5.61 -49.17 21.56
N ILE A 77 5.15 -50.14 20.79
CA ILE A 77 4.04 -49.98 19.83
C ILE A 77 2.76 -49.58 20.58
N GLN A 78 2.38 -50.30 21.63
CA GLN A 78 1.21 -49.97 22.45
C GLN A 78 1.27 -48.56 23.03
N THR A 79 2.46 -48.14 23.47
CA THR A 79 2.68 -46.78 23.99
C THR A 79 2.51 -45.73 22.88
N LEU A 80 3.03 -45.99 21.67
CA LEU A 80 2.87 -45.10 20.53
C LEU A 80 1.41 -45.01 20.08
N ASP A 81 0.69 -46.13 20.01
CA ASP A 81 -0.73 -46.15 19.66
C ASP A 81 -1.56 -45.35 20.65
N ALA A 82 -1.32 -45.49 21.96
CA ALA A 82 -1.99 -44.69 22.99
C ALA A 82 -1.73 -43.18 22.79
N ARG A 83 -0.50 -42.79 22.44
CA ARG A 83 -0.16 -41.38 22.15
C ARG A 83 -0.84 -40.88 20.88
N ILE A 84 -0.94 -41.71 19.84
CA ILE A 84 -1.63 -41.38 18.59
C ILE A 84 -3.11 -41.11 18.87
N CYS A 85 -3.76 -41.96 19.67
CA CYS A 85 -5.16 -41.76 20.07
C CYS A 85 -5.37 -40.41 20.78
N LEU A 86 -4.52 -40.08 21.77
CA LEU A 86 -4.61 -38.80 22.48
C LEU A 86 -4.45 -37.60 21.55
N ILE A 87 -3.48 -37.66 20.62
CA ILE A 87 -3.25 -36.58 19.66
C ILE A 87 -4.45 -36.45 18.70
N GLN A 88 -5.08 -37.55 18.30
CA GLN A 88 -6.28 -37.51 17.45
C GLN A 88 -7.47 -36.86 18.16
N ASP A 89 -7.64 -37.12 19.46
CA ASP A 89 -8.66 -36.46 20.28
C ASP A 89 -8.40 -34.95 20.40
N GLU A 90 -7.15 -34.55 20.64
CA GLU A 90 -6.76 -33.13 20.68
C GLU A 90 -7.00 -32.42 19.34
N ILE A 91 -6.61 -33.04 18.21
CA ILE A 91 -6.87 -32.51 16.86
C ILE A 91 -8.38 -32.33 16.63
N SER A 92 -9.19 -33.31 17.06
CA SER A 92 -10.65 -33.26 16.90
C SER A 92 -11.28 -32.13 17.75
N SER A 93 -10.78 -31.94 18.97
CA SER A 93 -11.19 -30.85 19.86
C SER A 93 -10.85 -29.49 19.25
N VAL A 94 -9.58 -29.28 18.86
CA VAL A 94 -9.12 -28.01 18.26
C VAL A 94 -9.85 -27.72 16.95
N GLY A 95 -10.13 -28.75 16.14
CA GLY A 95 -10.92 -28.61 14.92
C GLY A 95 -12.34 -28.09 15.19
N SER A 96 -13.00 -28.62 16.22
CA SER A 96 -14.34 -28.18 16.62
C SER A 96 -14.34 -26.73 17.11
N ASP A 97 -13.34 -26.34 17.90
CA ASP A 97 -13.19 -24.96 18.38
C ASP A 97 -12.96 -23.97 17.22
N LEU A 98 -12.14 -24.36 16.24
CA LEU A 98 -11.87 -23.56 15.04
C LEU A 98 -13.15 -23.32 14.22
N ASP A 99 -13.95 -24.37 14.02
CA ASP A 99 -15.22 -24.26 13.29
C ASP A 99 -16.20 -23.33 14.02
N ALA A 100 -16.29 -23.43 15.35
CA ALA A 100 -17.11 -22.54 16.17
C ALA A 100 -16.66 -21.08 16.06
N LEU A 101 -15.35 -20.83 16.10
CA LEU A 101 -14.79 -19.48 15.93
C LEU A 101 -15.08 -18.91 14.54
N LYS A 102 -14.97 -19.72 13.49
CA LYS A 102 -15.26 -19.30 12.11
C LYS A 102 -16.73 -18.90 11.92
N VAL A 103 -17.65 -19.62 12.56
CA VAL A 103 -19.08 -19.24 12.57
C VAL A 103 -19.29 -17.91 13.29
N LYS A 104 -18.65 -17.73 14.46
CA LYS A 104 -18.74 -16.49 15.24
C LYS A 104 -18.15 -15.29 14.49
N GLU A 105 -16.98 -15.46 13.88
CA GLU A 105 -16.35 -14.45 13.03
C GLU A 105 -17.27 -14.03 11.88
N GLY A 106 -17.86 -15.01 11.18
CA GLY A 106 -18.83 -14.75 10.12
C GLY A 106 -20.01 -13.90 10.62
N ALA A 107 -20.61 -14.28 11.74
CA ALA A 107 -21.71 -13.52 12.34
C ALA A 107 -21.32 -12.09 12.72
N SER A 108 -20.15 -11.90 13.35
CA SER A 108 -19.65 -10.56 13.71
C SER A 108 -19.33 -9.70 12.48
N ARG A 109 -18.79 -10.29 11.42
CA ARG A 109 -18.56 -9.58 10.15
C ARG A 109 -19.88 -9.13 9.53
N ASP A 110 -20.87 -10.01 9.48
CA ASP A 110 -22.17 -9.70 8.89
C ASP A 110 -22.91 -8.63 9.70
N GLU A 111 -22.81 -8.67 11.04
CA GLU A 111 -23.31 -7.61 11.94
C GLU A 111 -22.64 -6.26 11.65
N PHE A 112 -21.31 -6.24 11.52
CA PHE A 112 -20.57 -5.01 11.20
C PHE A 112 -21.00 -4.42 9.84
N ILE A 113 -21.15 -5.26 8.82
CA ILE A 113 -21.64 -4.81 7.50
C ILE A 113 -23.04 -4.22 7.61
N GLY A 114 -23.92 -4.83 8.41
CA GLY A 114 -25.26 -4.31 8.70
C GLY A 114 -25.22 -2.92 9.35
N GLN A 115 -24.40 -2.75 10.38
CA GLN A 115 -24.24 -1.48 11.09
C GLN A 115 -23.71 -0.37 10.16
N MET A 116 -22.72 -0.68 9.32
CA MET A 116 -22.19 0.27 8.34
C MET A 116 -23.24 0.70 7.34
N SER A 117 -24.02 -0.26 6.81
CA SER A 117 -25.10 0.03 5.85
C SER A 117 -26.20 0.90 6.48
N GLU A 118 -26.53 0.65 7.75
CA GLU A 118 -27.51 1.46 8.49
C GLU A 118 -26.99 2.89 8.74
N ALA A 119 -25.71 3.03 9.08
CA ALA A 119 -25.08 4.34 9.26
C ALA A 119 -25.05 5.15 7.95
N GLU A 120 -24.74 4.51 6.82
CA GLU A 120 -24.82 5.13 5.49
C GLU A 120 -26.24 5.60 5.16
N HIS A 121 -27.25 4.78 5.48
CA HIS A 121 -28.65 5.14 5.25
C HIS A 121 -29.09 6.33 6.12
N LYS A 122 -28.74 6.31 7.42
CA LYS A 122 -29.02 7.42 8.34
C LYS A 122 -28.34 8.71 7.91
N HIS A 123 -27.09 8.66 7.45
CA HIS A 123 -26.42 9.85 6.91
C HIS A 123 -27.13 10.38 5.66
N ALA A 124 -27.65 9.50 4.79
CA ALA A 124 -28.44 9.93 3.64
C ALA A 124 -29.77 10.59 4.04
N GLU A 125 -30.43 10.14 5.11
CA GLU A 125 -31.65 10.76 5.66
C GLU A 125 -31.36 12.08 6.42
N GLU A 126 -30.25 12.14 7.16
CA GLU A 126 -29.86 13.29 7.98
C GLU A 126 -29.24 14.45 7.17
N VAL A 127 -28.77 14.19 5.95
CA VAL A 127 -28.65 15.23 4.91
C VAL A 127 -30.07 15.62 4.49
N THR A 128 -30.71 16.35 5.39
CA THR A 128 -32.11 16.71 5.29
C THR A 128 -32.35 17.50 4.01
N GLU A 129 -33.44 17.18 3.32
CA GLU A 129 -34.02 18.01 2.27
C GLU A 129 -34.10 19.48 2.71
N VAL A 130 -34.26 19.75 4.01
CA VAL A 130 -34.21 21.09 4.62
C VAL A 130 -32.85 21.79 4.46
N ALA A 131 -31.73 21.08 4.65
CA ALA A 131 -30.39 21.65 4.46
C ALA A 131 -30.14 21.96 2.98
N LEU A 132 -30.53 21.05 2.08
CA LEU A 132 -30.46 21.28 0.64
C LEU A 132 -31.35 22.43 0.20
N LYS A 133 -32.58 22.52 0.74
CA LYS A 133 -33.51 23.60 0.43
C LYS A 133 -33.01 24.94 0.94
N THR A 134 -32.43 24.97 2.14
CA THR A 134 -31.78 26.17 2.70
C THR A 134 -30.59 26.62 1.84
N MET A 135 -29.78 25.68 1.34
CA MET A 135 -28.70 26.00 0.41
C MET A 135 -29.22 26.54 -0.93
N GLU A 136 -30.28 25.95 -1.47
CA GLU A 136 -30.92 26.42 -2.71
C GLU A 136 -31.49 27.85 -2.56
N ASP A 137 -32.17 28.12 -1.44
CA ASP A 137 -32.78 29.41 -1.16
C ASP A 137 -31.71 30.50 -0.93
N THR A 138 -30.61 30.16 -0.23
CA THR A 138 -29.47 31.08 -0.04
C THR A 138 -28.72 31.38 -1.34
N LEU A 139 -28.56 30.39 -2.22
CA LEU A 139 -28.01 30.58 -3.57
C LEU A 139 -28.90 31.53 -4.38
N SER A 140 -30.21 31.30 -4.37
CA SER A 140 -31.19 32.14 -5.08
C SER A 140 -31.17 33.59 -4.59
N HIS A 141 -31.07 33.78 -3.27
CA HIS A 141 -30.96 35.11 -2.68
C HIS A 141 -29.68 35.84 -3.12
N THR A 142 -28.54 35.14 -3.11
CA THR A 142 -27.24 35.70 -3.51
C THR A 142 -27.24 36.12 -4.97
N ILE A 143 -27.82 35.30 -5.87
CA ILE A 143 -27.94 35.63 -7.30
C ILE A 143 -28.77 36.90 -7.50
N SER A 144 -29.87 37.06 -6.75
CA SER A 144 -30.71 38.26 -6.83
C SER A 144 -29.98 39.51 -6.33
N GLN A 145 -29.14 39.39 -5.29
CA GLN A 145 -28.33 40.52 -4.80
C GLN A 145 -27.29 40.95 -5.83
N ILE A 146 -26.55 39.99 -6.39
CA ILE A 146 -25.53 40.26 -7.44
C ILE A 146 -26.17 41.00 -8.63
N SER A 147 -27.35 40.57 -9.07
CA SER A 147 -28.04 41.20 -10.20
C SER A 147 -28.40 42.67 -9.91
N LYS A 148 -28.88 42.97 -8.69
CA LYS A 148 -29.21 44.33 -8.26
C LYS A 148 -27.98 45.23 -8.18
N GLU A 149 -26.88 44.71 -7.61
CA GLU A 149 -25.61 45.44 -7.53
C GLU A 149 -25.00 45.69 -8.92
N GLU A 150 -25.15 44.74 -9.86
CA GLU A 150 -24.73 44.91 -11.26
C GLU A 150 -25.49 46.03 -11.96
N GLU A 151 -26.82 46.11 -11.78
CA GLU A 151 -27.65 47.21 -12.29
C GLU A 151 -27.23 48.58 -11.71
N GLU A 152 -26.98 48.64 -10.39
CA GLU A 152 -26.53 49.86 -9.72
C GLU A 152 -25.13 50.29 -10.22
N CYS A 153 -24.20 49.35 -10.36
CA CYS A 153 -22.88 49.60 -10.93
C CYS A 153 -22.96 50.15 -12.37
N GLN A 154 -23.86 49.58 -13.19
CA GLN A 154 -24.06 50.05 -14.56
C GLN A 154 -24.60 51.48 -14.61
N ALA A 155 -25.55 51.82 -13.73
CA ALA A 155 -26.07 53.18 -13.62
C ALA A 155 -24.98 54.19 -13.21
N GLU A 156 -24.13 53.83 -12.25
CA GLU A 156 -23.02 54.67 -11.79
C GLU A 156 -21.99 54.91 -12.91
N GLN A 157 -21.65 53.87 -13.70
CA GLN A 157 -20.78 54.01 -14.87
C GLN A 157 -21.35 54.99 -15.91
N ASP A 158 -22.66 54.97 -16.13
CA ASP A 158 -23.29 55.88 -17.09
C ASP A 158 -23.32 57.32 -16.60
N ILE A 159 -23.49 57.54 -15.29
CA ILE A 159 -23.32 58.85 -14.66
C ILE A 159 -21.88 59.33 -14.80
N GLN A 160 -20.89 58.46 -14.53
CA GLN A 160 -19.47 58.79 -14.67
C GLN A 160 -19.12 59.23 -16.11
N LYS A 161 -19.62 58.53 -17.13
CA LYS A 161 -19.43 58.91 -18.55
C LYS A 161 -20.00 60.30 -18.86
N LYS A 162 -21.18 60.64 -18.30
CA LYS A 162 -21.78 61.97 -18.47
C LYS A 162 -20.91 63.06 -17.86
N PHE A 163 -20.43 62.88 -16.63
CA PHE A 163 -19.53 63.85 -16.00
C PHE A 163 -18.20 64.01 -16.74
N GLN A 164 -17.63 62.93 -17.28
CA GLN A 164 -16.43 63.02 -18.12
C GLN A 164 -16.67 63.88 -19.36
N GLN A 165 -17.82 63.71 -20.02
CA GLN A 165 -18.18 64.53 -21.18
C GLN A 165 -18.36 66.00 -20.80
N GLU A 166 -19.06 66.29 -19.69
CA GLU A 166 -19.23 67.65 -19.20
C GLU A 166 -17.90 68.31 -18.84
N LEU A 167 -16.97 67.58 -18.23
CA LEU A 167 -15.64 68.09 -17.92
C LEU A 167 -14.88 68.52 -19.18
N VAL A 168 -14.87 67.67 -20.21
CA VAL A 168 -14.23 68.00 -21.51
C VAL A 168 -14.85 69.25 -22.13
N ASP A 169 -16.17 69.41 -22.03
CA ASP A 169 -16.85 70.59 -22.58
C ASP A 169 -16.55 71.86 -21.76
N HIS A 170 -16.38 71.75 -20.44
CA HIS A 170 -15.91 72.86 -19.61
C HIS A 170 -14.45 73.22 -19.89
N GLU A 171 -13.55 72.25 -20.08
CA GLU A 171 -12.15 72.50 -20.46
C GLU A 171 -12.05 73.28 -21.78
N LYS A 172 -12.87 72.93 -22.78
CA LYS A 172 -12.97 73.69 -24.05
C LYS A 172 -13.48 75.13 -23.82
N LYS A 173 -14.49 75.31 -22.97
CA LYS A 173 -15.02 76.65 -22.64
C LYS A 173 -13.98 77.51 -21.92
N VAL A 174 -13.23 76.94 -20.97
CA VAL A 174 -12.13 77.63 -20.29
C VAL A 174 -11.05 78.03 -21.29
N SER A 175 -10.65 77.12 -22.18
CA SER A 175 -9.67 77.41 -23.25
C SER A 175 -10.14 78.54 -24.16
N LEU A 176 -11.42 78.56 -24.55
CA LEU A 176 -12.01 79.64 -25.34
C LEU A 176 -12.02 80.97 -24.56
N MET A 177 -12.36 80.93 -23.27
CA MET A 177 -12.39 82.12 -22.41
C MET A 177 -10.99 82.71 -22.23
N GLU A 178 -9.93 81.90 -22.15
CA GLU A 178 -8.54 82.36 -22.14
C GLU A 178 -8.17 83.11 -23.43
N VAL A 179 -8.62 82.62 -24.60
CA VAL A 179 -8.43 83.30 -25.89
C VAL A 179 -9.19 84.63 -25.91
N ILE A 180 -10.47 84.62 -25.53
CA ILE A 180 -11.29 85.84 -25.46
C ILE A 180 -10.65 86.89 -24.53
N LEU A 181 -10.11 86.47 -23.38
CA LEU A 181 -9.45 87.37 -22.44
C LEU A 181 -8.22 88.04 -23.07
N LYS A 182 -7.39 87.27 -23.80
CA LYS A 182 -6.22 87.79 -24.52
C LYS A 182 -6.63 88.80 -25.59
N GLU A 183 -7.62 88.47 -26.41
CA GLU A 183 -8.14 89.36 -27.46
C GLU A 183 -8.79 90.62 -26.88
N THR A 184 -9.56 90.49 -25.79
CA THR A 184 -10.18 91.65 -25.12
C THR A 184 -9.13 92.59 -24.56
N LYS A 185 -8.05 92.05 -23.99
CA LYS A 185 -6.92 92.85 -23.51
C LYS A 185 -6.23 93.59 -24.67
N ALA A 186 -6.00 92.91 -25.79
CA ALA A 186 -5.46 93.53 -26.99
C ALA A 186 -6.37 94.66 -27.52
N LEU A 187 -7.68 94.44 -27.54
CA LEU A 187 -8.68 95.44 -27.95
C LEU A 187 -8.69 96.66 -27.00
N GLN A 188 -8.60 96.45 -25.69
CA GLN A 188 -8.49 97.53 -24.69
C GLN A 188 -7.20 98.34 -24.88
N ASP A 189 -6.06 97.69 -25.13
CA ASP A 189 -4.80 98.37 -25.41
C ASP A 189 -4.89 99.19 -26.71
N MET A 190 -5.49 98.66 -27.77
CA MET A 190 -5.74 99.40 -29.02
C MET A 190 -6.68 100.60 -28.82
N THR A 191 -7.73 100.43 -28.00
CA THR A 191 -8.67 101.52 -27.68
C THR A 191 -7.96 102.65 -26.93
N ARG A 192 -7.12 102.31 -25.95
CA ARG A 192 -6.27 103.27 -25.23
C ARG A 192 -5.34 104.02 -26.17
N GLN A 193 -4.62 103.32 -27.05
CA GLN A 193 -3.76 103.95 -28.07
C GLN A 193 -4.53 104.88 -28.99
N THR A 194 -5.76 104.52 -29.38
CA THR A 194 -6.64 105.34 -30.23
C THR A 194 -7.05 106.63 -29.51
N SER A 195 -7.46 106.54 -28.23
CA SER A 195 -7.81 107.73 -27.44
C SER A 195 -6.60 108.65 -27.20
N GLU A 196 -5.41 108.09 -26.95
CA GLU A 196 -4.16 108.88 -26.84
C GLU A 196 -3.84 109.61 -28.15
N LEU A 197 -4.05 108.95 -29.30
CA LEU A 197 -3.90 109.54 -30.62
C LEU A 197 -4.93 110.65 -30.89
N GLU A 198 -6.20 110.45 -30.53
CA GLU A 198 -7.27 111.45 -30.68
C GLU A 198 -6.96 112.74 -29.90
N VAL A 199 -6.52 112.63 -28.64
CA VAL A 199 -6.10 113.79 -27.82
C VAL A 199 -4.91 114.51 -28.47
N THR A 200 -3.95 113.74 -28.98
CA THR A 200 -2.79 114.30 -29.69
C THR A 200 -3.21 115.07 -30.94
N CYS A 201 -4.09 114.48 -31.77
CA CYS A 201 -4.64 115.12 -32.97
C CYS A 201 -5.44 116.38 -32.64
N ALA A 202 -6.29 116.34 -31.61
CA ALA A 202 -7.06 117.50 -31.17
C ALA A 202 -6.13 118.65 -30.71
N SER A 203 -5.12 118.34 -29.90
CA SER A 203 -4.15 119.34 -29.44
C SER A 203 -3.35 119.97 -30.59
N LEU A 204 -3.00 119.18 -31.61
CA LEU A 204 -2.32 119.65 -32.82
C LEU A 204 -3.25 120.55 -33.66
N GLY A 205 -4.52 120.17 -33.77
CA GLY A 205 -5.56 120.97 -34.42
C GLY A 205 -5.77 122.33 -33.76
N GLU A 206 -5.89 122.37 -32.43
CA GLU A 206 -6.01 123.61 -31.67
C GLU A 206 -4.77 124.51 -31.81
N GLU A 207 -3.57 123.92 -31.79
CA GLU A 207 -2.31 124.66 -31.96
C GLU A 207 -2.17 125.25 -33.36
N LEU A 208 -2.55 124.50 -34.40
CA LEU A 208 -2.63 125.00 -35.77
C LEU A 208 -3.63 126.15 -35.87
N GLN A 209 -4.81 126.03 -35.26
CA GLN A 209 -5.82 127.09 -35.25
C GLN A 209 -5.32 128.35 -34.54
N ARG A 210 -4.65 128.23 -33.38
CA ARG A 210 -4.01 129.37 -32.68
C ARG A 210 -2.97 130.09 -33.56
N ARG A 211 -2.16 129.34 -34.31
CA ARG A 211 -1.15 129.93 -35.21
C ARG A 211 -1.73 130.60 -36.45
N CYS A 212 -2.95 130.26 -36.84
CA CYS A 212 -3.62 130.85 -38.00
C CYS A 212 -4.37 132.16 -37.67
N ALA A 213 -4.56 132.51 -36.39
CA ALA A 213 -5.18 133.77 -36.00
C ALA A 213 -4.20 134.96 -36.15
N CYS A 214 -4.60 136.00 -36.90
CA CYS A 214 -3.78 137.20 -37.09
C CYS A 214 -3.61 137.97 -35.77
N PRO A 215 -2.37 138.19 -35.26
CA PRO A 215 -2.15 138.84 -33.96
C PRO A 215 -2.67 140.29 -33.87
N SER A 216 -2.89 140.96 -35.01
CA SER A 216 -3.24 142.40 -35.04
C SER A 216 -4.74 142.68 -35.17
N CYS A 217 -5.51 141.77 -35.76
CA CYS A 217 -6.95 141.95 -35.98
C CYS A 217 -7.80 140.75 -35.51
N HIS A 218 -7.16 139.72 -34.95
CA HIS A 218 -7.79 138.50 -34.42
C HIS A 218 -8.70 137.75 -35.40
N LEU A 219 -8.61 138.05 -36.71
CA LEU A 219 -9.29 137.28 -37.76
C LEU A 219 -8.59 135.94 -37.94
N ASP A 220 -9.42 134.89 -38.01
CA ASP A 220 -9.00 133.52 -38.27
C ASP A 220 -8.65 133.34 -39.76
N ASN A 221 -7.36 133.04 -40.05
CA ASN A 221 -6.89 132.82 -41.41
C ASN A 221 -6.88 131.34 -41.83
N VAL A 222 -7.44 130.41 -41.03
CA VAL A 222 -7.41 128.96 -41.32
C VAL A 222 -7.88 128.67 -42.75
N GLU A 223 -8.96 129.32 -43.20
CA GLU A 223 -9.52 129.10 -44.54
C GLU A 223 -8.65 129.67 -45.68
N ALA A 224 -7.87 130.73 -45.42
CA ALA A 224 -6.92 131.30 -46.38
C ALA A 224 -5.65 130.45 -46.50
N LEU A 225 -5.17 129.88 -45.39
CA LEU A 225 -4.02 128.97 -45.34
C LEU A 225 -4.34 127.63 -46.01
N GLY A 226 -5.55 127.11 -45.83
CA GLY A 226 -6.03 125.91 -46.54
C GLY A 226 -6.06 126.05 -48.06
N LYS A 227 -6.30 127.27 -48.58
CA LYS A 227 -6.24 127.58 -50.02
C LYS A 227 -4.81 127.75 -50.57
N LEU A 228 -3.81 127.87 -49.69
CA LEU A 228 -2.37 127.96 -50.04
C LEU A 228 -1.64 126.59 -49.95
N LEU A 229 -2.21 125.62 -49.23
CA LEU A 229 -1.63 124.30 -48.97
C LEU A 229 -2.27 123.16 -49.79
N GLN A 230 -3.22 123.49 -50.67
CA GLN A 230 -3.61 122.65 -51.82
C GLN A 230 -2.63 122.86 -52.97
#